data_AF-A0A2Z4Y6Z8-F1
#
_entry.id   AF-A0A2Z4Y6Z8-F1
#
_cell.length_a   1.000
_cell.length_b   1.000
_cell.length_c   1.000
_cell.angle_alpha   90.00
_cell.angle_beta   90.00
_cell.angle_gamma   90.00
#
_symmetry.space_group_name_H-M   'P 1'
#
loop_
_entity.id
_entity.type
_entity.pdbx_description
1 polymer ?
#
loop_
_entity_poly.entity_id
_entity_poly.type
_entity_poly.pdbx_seq_one_letter_code
_entity_poly.pdbx_strand_id
1 'polypeptide(L)'
;MEFDRTEVVVGEPIFLKITVTNRSAPLIIGNFAASLHFPEGSDVEVKIQPPGELAYRYMAHEEPAVYSGIEIGNKLGEFTHFELPILYERNSPNGYVFARPGEYIVSARLSHTIMRDNTRTFTEIPPTRIVVREPTGRTAEAFRLIEGKDYALALQQQFTDNPKILNAFTTVAEKFADTPYAPMCAYVAGSAKTLTQKGQQEGIKMLREFARRWPNHPFYGNAIYNIFYTYHMSGNLERAQEWFYYLLDTDPHHRLMREENKLAAYYYYGRLEEAAARRWWLYEKPWALPRQTPNPQ
;
A
#
# COMPACT_ATOMS: atom_id res chain seq x y z
N MET A 1 12.23 -11.12 -1.42
CA MET A 1 11.98 -9.68 -1.56
C MET A 1 12.31 -9.30 -2.99
N GLU A 2 11.64 -8.30 -3.53
CA GLU A 2 11.92 -7.76 -4.86
C GLU A 2 11.54 -6.29 -4.94
N PHE A 3 12.08 -5.58 -5.92
CA PHE A 3 11.54 -4.28 -6.32
C PHE A 3 10.46 -4.54 -7.38
N ASP A 4 9.35 -3.81 -7.30
CA ASP A 4 8.21 -3.99 -8.21
C ASP A 4 8.53 -3.62 -9.67
N ARG A 5 9.52 -2.76 -9.88
CA ARG A 5 10.01 -2.32 -11.19
C ARG A 5 11.47 -1.87 -11.12
N THR A 6 12.11 -1.83 -12.28
CA THR A 6 13.50 -1.36 -12.47
C THR A 6 13.60 -0.19 -13.42
N GLU A 7 12.47 0.32 -13.91
CA GLU A 7 12.37 1.49 -14.76
C GLU A 7 11.23 2.37 -14.27
N VAL A 8 11.52 3.66 -14.07
CA VAL A 8 10.58 4.67 -13.56
C VAL A 8 10.84 6.01 -14.24
N VAL A 9 9.90 6.95 -14.09
CA VAL A 9 10.16 8.37 -14.36
C VAL A 9 10.52 9.13 -13.08
N VAL A 10 11.10 10.32 -13.22
CA VAL A 10 11.38 11.20 -12.07
C VAL A 10 10.15 11.33 -11.18
N GLY A 11 10.32 11.14 -9.87
CA GLY A 11 9.28 11.26 -8.85
C GLY A 11 8.29 10.09 -8.75
N GLU A 12 8.41 9.06 -9.58
CA GLU A 12 7.62 7.84 -9.45
C GLU A 12 8.24 6.94 -8.36
N PRO A 13 7.43 6.36 -7.44
CA PRO A 13 7.96 5.44 -6.44
C PRO A 13 8.40 4.12 -7.06
N ILE A 14 9.32 3.44 -6.39
CA ILE A 14 9.41 1.98 -6.45
C ILE A 14 8.86 1.41 -5.15
N PHE A 15 8.39 0.17 -5.19
CA PHE A 15 7.93 -0.56 -4.01
C PHE A 15 8.88 -1.71 -3.70
N LEU A 16 9.29 -1.79 -2.44
CA LEU A 16 9.94 -2.96 -1.88
C LEU A 16 8.85 -3.97 -1.48
N LYS A 17 8.78 -5.06 -2.24
CA LYS A 17 7.88 -6.18 -2.01
C LYS A 17 8.51 -7.21 -1.09
N ILE A 18 7.86 -7.50 0.02
CA ILE A 18 8.28 -8.52 0.98
C ILE A 18 7.19 -9.58 1.04
N THR A 19 7.52 -10.79 0.60
CA THR A 19 6.63 -11.95 0.70
C THR A 19 7.17 -12.92 1.75
N VAL A 20 6.34 -13.20 2.76
CA VAL A 20 6.62 -14.19 3.79
C VAL A 20 5.75 -15.40 3.52
N THR A 21 6.34 -16.56 3.24
CA THR A 21 5.61 -17.80 2.94
C THR A 21 5.95 -18.87 3.95
N ASN A 22 4.94 -19.50 4.54
CA ASN A 22 5.18 -20.70 5.34
C ASN A 22 5.17 -21.93 4.43
N ARG A 23 6.36 -22.48 4.14
CA ARG A 23 6.51 -23.67 3.28
C ARG A 23 6.61 -24.99 4.04
N SER A 24 6.81 -24.96 5.36
CA SER A 24 7.25 -26.15 6.09
C SER A 24 6.83 -26.23 7.56
N ALA A 25 6.36 -25.14 8.17
CA ALA A 25 5.94 -25.16 9.56
C ALA A 25 4.49 -25.68 9.68
N PRO A 26 4.25 -26.73 10.47
CA PRO A 26 2.91 -27.29 10.65
C PRO A 26 2.02 -26.44 11.58
N LEU A 27 2.61 -25.54 12.36
CA LEU A 27 1.90 -24.65 13.28
C LEU A 27 1.80 -23.23 12.68
N ILE A 28 0.70 -22.55 13.00
CA ILE A 28 0.39 -21.21 12.51
C ILE A 28 1.19 -20.16 13.29
N ILE A 29 1.38 -20.34 14.59
CA ILE A 29 1.75 -19.26 15.49
C ILE A 29 3.20 -18.81 15.28
N GLY A 30 3.35 -17.54 14.88
CA GLY A 30 4.60 -16.78 14.96
C GLY A 30 5.74 -17.33 14.11
N ASN A 31 5.53 -17.79 12.89
CA ASN A 31 6.63 -18.37 12.10
C ASN A 31 7.71 -17.36 11.66
N PHE A 32 7.38 -16.07 11.61
CA PHE A 32 8.26 -14.99 11.18
C PHE A 32 8.07 -13.76 12.05
N ALA A 33 9.17 -13.07 12.39
CA ALA A 33 9.12 -11.77 13.07
C ALA A 33 10.14 -10.79 12.48
N ALA A 34 9.70 -9.55 12.27
CA ALA A 34 10.58 -8.44 11.85
C ALA A 34 9.94 -7.06 12.15
N SER A 35 10.76 -6.04 12.35
CA SER A 35 10.33 -4.63 12.35
C SER A 35 10.42 -4.04 10.94
N LEU A 36 9.29 -3.98 10.22
CA LEU A 36 9.23 -3.55 8.82
C LEU A 36 9.18 -2.02 8.66
N HIS A 37 10.24 -1.35 9.11
CA HIS A 37 10.41 0.11 9.06
C HIS A 37 11.77 0.48 8.48
N PHE A 38 11.88 1.65 7.83
CA PHE A 38 13.12 2.09 7.18
C PHE A 38 14.23 2.65 8.12
N PRO A 39 13.91 3.27 9.28
CA PRO A 39 14.93 3.82 10.17
C PRO A 39 16.00 2.87 10.63
N GLU A 40 17.12 3.46 11.03
CA GLU A 40 18.19 2.77 11.72
C GLU A 40 17.68 2.09 12.99
N GLY A 41 18.17 0.87 13.24
CA GLY A 41 17.69 0.02 14.32
C GLY A 41 16.48 -0.85 13.96
N SER A 42 15.84 -0.61 12.81
CA SER A 42 14.81 -1.51 12.26
C SER A 42 15.43 -2.64 11.44
N ASP A 43 14.59 -3.59 11.04
CA ASP A 43 15.02 -4.80 10.33
C ASP A 43 15.14 -4.60 8.81
N VAL A 44 14.58 -3.53 8.24
CA VAL A 44 14.71 -3.18 6.82
C VAL A 44 15.82 -2.15 6.64
N GLU A 45 16.78 -2.47 5.78
CA GLU A 45 17.82 -1.55 5.34
C GLU A 45 17.74 -1.43 3.82
N VAL A 46 17.60 -0.19 3.33
CA VAL A 46 17.67 0.11 1.90
C VAL A 46 18.85 1.06 1.68
N LYS A 47 19.69 0.76 0.69
CA LYS A 47 20.75 1.66 0.24
C LYS A 47 20.46 2.15 -1.16
N ILE A 48 20.66 3.44 -1.36
CA ILE A 48 20.39 4.13 -2.63
C ILE A 48 21.65 4.87 -3.04
N GLN A 49 22.08 4.63 -4.27
CA GLN A 49 23.17 5.35 -4.91
C GLN A 49 22.62 6.13 -6.10
N PRO A 50 22.52 7.47 -6.00
CA PRO A 50 22.16 8.30 -7.13
C PRO A 50 23.26 8.34 -8.21
N PRO A 51 22.92 8.74 -9.45
CA PRO A 51 23.88 8.84 -10.54
C PRO A 51 25.03 9.78 -10.17
N GLY A 52 26.28 9.30 -10.17
CA GLY A 52 27.45 10.12 -9.87
C GLY A 52 27.62 10.52 -8.39
N GLU A 53 26.85 9.93 -7.48
CA GLU A 53 26.92 10.20 -6.05
C GLU A 53 27.29 8.94 -5.25
N LEU A 54 27.66 9.12 -3.98
CA LEU A 54 27.90 8.02 -3.05
C LEU A 54 26.57 7.42 -2.59
N ALA A 55 26.60 6.12 -2.29
CA ALA A 55 25.45 5.44 -1.72
C ALA A 55 25.16 5.95 -0.30
N TYR A 56 23.87 6.10 0.01
CA TYR A 56 23.40 6.45 1.35
C TYR A 56 22.33 5.45 1.83
N ARG A 57 22.12 5.38 3.15
CA ARG A 57 21.03 4.60 3.75
C ARG A 57 19.72 5.39 3.65
N TYR A 58 18.71 4.78 3.07
CA TYR A 58 17.37 5.35 2.94
C TYR A 58 16.58 5.21 4.24
N MET A 59 15.91 6.28 4.65
CA MET A 59 15.25 6.40 5.97
C MET A 59 13.79 6.85 5.90
N ALA A 60 13.27 7.17 4.71
CA ALA A 60 11.87 7.61 4.50
C ALA A 60 11.38 8.78 5.40
N HIS A 61 12.28 9.63 5.91
CA HIS A 61 12.00 10.69 6.91
C HIS A 61 11.62 10.18 8.31
N GLU A 62 11.60 8.88 8.55
CA GLU A 62 11.22 8.34 9.84
C GLU A 62 12.34 8.58 10.87
N GLU A 63 11.97 9.03 12.07
CA GLU A 63 12.93 9.24 13.15
C GLU A 63 13.42 7.90 13.72
N PRO A 64 14.70 7.78 14.12
CA PRO A 64 15.17 6.59 14.82
C PRO A 64 14.36 6.37 16.10
N ALA A 65 13.62 5.26 16.16
CA ALA A 65 12.77 4.90 17.28
C ALA A 65 12.76 3.38 17.47
N VAL A 66 12.27 2.93 18.64
CA VAL A 66 12.01 1.51 18.89
C VAL A 66 10.67 1.17 18.27
N TYR A 67 10.70 0.56 17.08
CA TYR A 67 9.51 0.07 16.41
C TYR A 67 9.19 -1.35 16.86
N SER A 68 7.93 -1.57 17.24
CA SER A 68 7.43 -2.91 17.53
C SER A 68 7.56 -3.80 16.30
N GLY A 69 8.15 -4.98 16.50
CA GLY A 69 8.14 -6.02 15.48
C GLY A 69 6.72 -6.48 15.18
N ILE A 70 6.49 -6.89 13.94
CA ILE A 70 5.30 -7.65 13.60
C ILE A 70 5.62 -9.14 13.68
N GLU A 71 4.68 -9.91 14.23
CA GLU A 71 4.73 -11.36 14.20
C GLU A 71 3.74 -11.89 13.16
N ILE A 72 4.23 -12.78 12.30
CA ILE A 72 3.49 -13.35 11.20
C ILE A 72 3.36 -14.84 11.40
N GLY A 73 2.11 -15.26 11.53
CA GLY A 73 1.71 -16.65 11.54
C GLY A 73 0.94 -16.98 10.27
N ASN A 74 1.55 -17.78 9.40
CA ASN A 74 0.94 -18.27 8.16
C ASN A 74 0.69 -19.77 8.30
N LYS A 75 -0.46 -20.28 7.85
CA LYS A 75 -0.67 -21.73 7.71
C LYS A 75 0.27 -22.29 6.64
N LEU A 76 0.43 -23.61 6.62
CA LEU A 76 1.22 -24.28 5.60
C LEU A 76 0.69 -23.94 4.19
N GLY A 77 1.56 -23.41 3.33
CA GLY A 77 1.22 -22.97 1.98
C GLY A 77 0.73 -21.52 1.88
N GLU A 78 0.39 -20.87 2.99
CA GLU A 78 -0.03 -19.47 2.99
C GLU A 78 1.16 -18.51 2.92
N PHE A 79 0.86 -17.30 2.46
CA PHE A 79 1.81 -16.21 2.41
C PHE A 79 1.20 -14.89 2.91
N THR A 80 2.05 -13.92 3.19
CA THR A 80 1.67 -12.53 3.44
C THR A 80 2.59 -11.64 2.62
N HIS A 81 2.05 -10.59 2.02
CA HIS A 81 2.83 -9.58 1.31
C HIS A 81 2.83 -8.25 2.05
N PHE A 82 3.94 -7.52 1.92
CA PHE A 82 4.08 -6.13 2.34
C PHE A 82 4.65 -5.33 1.17
N GLU A 83 4.11 -4.13 1.02
CA GLU A 83 4.47 -3.19 -0.03
C GLU A 83 4.95 -1.91 0.66
N LEU A 84 6.27 -1.69 0.66
CA LEU A 84 6.86 -0.51 1.28
C LEU A 84 7.29 0.48 0.18
N PRO A 85 6.66 1.67 0.07
CA PRO A 85 7.04 2.66 -0.92
C PRO A 85 8.40 3.29 -0.59
N ILE A 86 9.26 3.40 -1.60
CA ILE A 86 10.52 4.16 -1.56
C ILE A 86 10.28 5.39 -2.44
N LEU A 87 9.97 6.53 -1.81
CA LEU A 87 9.56 7.73 -2.55
C LEU A 87 10.21 9.01 -2.04
N TYR A 88 10.20 9.24 -0.73
CA TYR A 88 10.59 10.53 -0.16
C TYR A 88 12.03 10.54 0.38
N GLU A 89 12.82 11.54 0.02
CA GLU A 89 14.14 11.84 0.59
C GLU A 89 14.24 13.32 0.99
N ARG A 90 14.45 13.61 2.28
CA ARG A 90 14.46 14.97 2.84
C ARG A 90 15.50 15.87 2.17
N ASN A 91 16.68 15.31 1.91
CA ASN A 91 17.82 16.04 1.39
C ASN A 91 17.78 16.20 -0.13
N SER A 92 16.85 15.52 -0.82
CA SER A 92 16.64 15.68 -2.25
C SER A 92 16.09 17.09 -2.57
N PRO A 93 16.49 17.72 -3.68
CA PRO A 93 16.01 19.06 -4.07
C PRO A 93 14.49 19.17 -4.16
N ASN A 94 13.83 18.19 -4.78
CA ASN A 94 12.37 18.14 -4.95
C ASN A 94 11.69 17.19 -3.96
N GLY A 95 12.45 16.59 -3.04
CA GLY A 95 11.96 15.68 -2.00
C GLY A 95 11.74 14.24 -2.44
N TYR A 96 11.97 13.92 -3.71
CA TYR A 96 11.84 12.56 -4.23
C TYR A 96 13.18 11.82 -4.17
N VAL A 97 13.15 10.52 -3.93
CA VAL A 97 14.33 9.63 -4.02
C VAL A 97 14.89 9.65 -5.44
N PHE A 98 14.02 9.42 -6.43
CA PHE A 98 14.35 9.44 -7.85
C PHE A 98 14.12 10.84 -8.42
N ALA A 99 14.93 11.80 -7.95
CA ALA A 99 14.75 13.23 -8.21
C ALA A 99 15.20 13.70 -9.60
N ARG A 100 16.06 12.94 -10.28
CA ARG A 100 16.62 13.31 -11.59
C ARG A 100 16.81 12.06 -12.46
N PRO A 101 16.89 12.21 -13.79
CA PRO A 101 17.15 11.08 -14.66
C PRO A 101 18.53 10.48 -14.43
N GLY A 102 18.66 9.21 -14.81
CA GLY A 102 19.91 8.47 -14.78
C GLY A 102 19.77 7.10 -14.14
N GLU A 103 20.91 6.49 -13.86
CA GLU A 103 20.97 5.15 -13.28
C GLU A 103 21.22 5.23 -11.78
N TYR A 104 20.25 4.73 -11.02
CA TYR A 104 20.36 4.55 -9.58
C TYR A 104 20.74 3.10 -9.30
N ILE A 105 21.58 2.88 -8.29
CA ILE A 105 21.80 1.54 -7.75
C ILE A 105 21.08 1.44 -6.42
N VAL A 106 20.15 0.49 -6.32
CA VAL A 106 19.34 0.26 -5.12
C VAL A 106 19.56 -1.16 -4.63
N SER A 107 19.76 -1.32 -3.34
CA SER A 107 19.84 -2.63 -2.68
C SER A 107 19.01 -2.61 -1.40
N ALA A 108 18.57 -3.79 -0.97
CA ALA A 108 17.79 -3.92 0.25
C ALA A 108 18.22 -5.16 1.03
N ARG A 109 18.17 -5.06 2.35
CA ARG A 109 18.36 -6.17 3.28
C ARG A 109 17.24 -6.16 4.30
N LEU A 110 16.65 -7.32 4.52
CA LEU A 110 15.71 -7.56 5.61
C LEU A 110 16.34 -8.54 6.57
N SER A 111 16.57 -8.11 7.80
CA SER A 111 16.84 -9.00 8.92
C SER A 111 15.52 -9.54 9.43
N HIS A 112 15.44 -10.82 9.80
CA HIS A 112 14.21 -11.40 10.33
C HIS A 112 14.49 -12.62 11.19
N THR A 113 13.56 -12.91 12.09
CA THR A 113 13.65 -14.07 12.98
C THR A 113 12.64 -15.12 12.56
N ILE A 114 13.12 -16.34 12.35
CA ILE A 114 12.27 -17.53 12.23
C ILE A 114 12.04 -18.05 13.65
N MET A 115 10.87 -17.75 14.24
CA MET A 115 10.67 -17.91 15.68
C MET A 115 10.70 -19.38 16.13
N ARG A 116 10.27 -20.32 15.28
CA ARG A 116 10.35 -21.76 15.58
C ARG A 116 11.75 -22.17 16.02
N ASP A 117 12.75 -21.62 15.33
CA ASP A 117 14.16 -21.96 15.53
C ASP A 117 14.90 -20.85 16.31
N ASN A 118 14.18 -19.80 16.74
CA ASN A 118 14.69 -18.55 17.30
C ASN A 118 15.95 -18.04 16.57
N THR A 119 15.98 -18.21 15.25
CA THR A 119 17.17 -17.96 14.44
C THR A 119 16.99 -16.67 13.67
N ARG A 120 17.90 -15.72 13.88
CA ARG A 120 17.96 -14.50 13.08
C ARG A 120 18.67 -14.80 11.77
N THR A 121 18.00 -14.51 10.66
CA THR A 121 18.51 -14.66 9.30
C THR A 121 18.31 -13.36 8.54
N PHE A 122 18.75 -13.32 7.28
CA PHE A 122 18.55 -12.16 6.44
C PHE A 122 18.21 -12.56 5.00
N THR A 123 17.46 -11.69 4.34
CA THR A 123 17.12 -11.78 2.92
C THR A 123 17.60 -10.51 2.24
N GLU A 124 18.28 -10.63 1.11
CA GLU A 124 18.87 -9.49 0.41
C GLU A 124 18.35 -9.38 -1.02
N ILE A 125 18.18 -8.15 -1.47
CA ILE A 125 18.15 -7.78 -2.88
C ILE A 125 19.54 -7.22 -3.19
N PRO A 126 20.31 -7.82 -4.12
CA PRO A 126 21.63 -7.32 -4.47
C PRO A 126 21.54 -5.92 -5.09
N PRO A 127 22.67 -5.20 -5.22
CA PRO A 127 22.72 -3.95 -5.98
C PRO A 127 22.04 -4.09 -7.35
N THR A 128 20.91 -3.41 -7.50
CA THR A 128 20.02 -3.51 -8.65
C THR A 128 19.95 -2.16 -9.33
N ARG A 129 20.11 -2.15 -10.66
CA ARG A 129 20.03 -0.94 -11.47
C ARG A 129 18.56 -0.53 -11.65
N ILE A 130 18.25 0.71 -11.26
CA ILE A 130 16.96 1.36 -11.50
C ILE A 130 17.20 2.51 -12.49
N VAL A 131 16.53 2.46 -13.64
CA VAL A 131 16.63 3.49 -14.68
C VAL A 131 15.54 4.52 -14.47
N VAL A 132 15.94 5.77 -14.20
CA VAL A 132 15.03 6.91 -14.03
C VAL A 132 15.04 7.74 -15.31
N ARG A 133 13.87 7.90 -15.93
CA ARG A 133 13.68 8.68 -17.15
C ARG A 133 13.17 10.09 -16.84
N GLU A 134 13.54 11.03 -17.72
CA GLU A 134 12.95 12.36 -17.73
C GLU A 134 11.45 12.27 -18.05
N PRO A 135 10.57 12.92 -17.27
CA PRO A 135 9.16 12.98 -17.59
C PRO A 135 8.96 13.87 -18.83
N THR A 136 8.12 13.43 -19.77
CA THR A 136 7.82 14.18 -21.00
C THR A 136 6.33 14.37 -21.20
N GLY A 137 5.93 15.42 -21.94
CA GLY A 137 4.54 15.67 -22.30
C GLY A 137 3.60 15.74 -21.08
N ARG A 138 2.51 14.97 -21.12
CA ARG A 138 1.51 14.91 -20.03
C ARG A 138 2.09 14.44 -18.70
N THR A 139 3.11 13.58 -18.72
CA THR A 139 3.81 13.14 -17.50
C THR A 139 4.55 14.32 -16.85
N ALA A 140 5.22 15.17 -17.64
CA ALA A 140 5.88 16.36 -17.12
C ALA A 140 4.89 17.40 -16.59
N GLU A 141 3.73 17.56 -17.24
CA GLU A 141 2.63 18.40 -16.73
C GLU A 141 2.10 17.90 -15.39
N ALA A 142 1.87 16.59 -15.25
CA ALA A 142 1.42 16.00 -14.00
C ALA A 142 2.44 16.16 -12.88
N PHE A 143 3.72 15.88 -13.17
CA PHE A 143 4.79 15.98 -12.16
C PHE A 143 4.92 17.40 -11.61
N ARG A 144 4.83 18.44 -12.46
CA ARG A 144 4.86 19.85 -12.04
C ARG A 144 3.79 20.21 -10.99
N LEU A 145 2.66 19.51 -10.96
CA LEU A 145 1.61 19.75 -9.97
C LEU A 145 1.94 19.17 -8.58
N ILE A 146 2.82 18.18 -8.54
CA ILE A 146 3.20 17.44 -7.33
C ILE A 146 4.71 17.53 -7.05
N GLU A 147 5.41 18.42 -7.74
CA GLU A 147 6.83 18.64 -7.50
C GLU A 147 7.00 19.42 -6.18
N GLY A 148 7.79 18.86 -5.26
CA GLY A 148 8.10 19.49 -3.99
C GLY A 148 8.06 18.53 -2.81
N LYS A 149 8.81 18.87 -1.77
CA LYS A 149 9.05 18.01 -0.61
C LYS A 149 7.79 17.61 0.11
N ASP A 150 6.85 18.54 0.30
CA ASP A 150 5.61 18.26 1.03
C ASP A 150 4.72 17.29 0.27
N TYR A 151 4.70 17.34 -1.07
CA TYR A 151 3.96 16.40 -1.90
C TYR A 151 4.57 15.00 -1.83
N ALA A 152 5.90 14.90 -2.01
CA ALA A 152 6.60 13.63 -1.89
C ALA A 152 6.40 12.99 -0.50
N LEU A 153 6.44 13.80 0.57
CA LEU A 153 6.21 13.34 1.94
C LEU A 153 4.78 12.85 2.13
N ALA A 154 3.79 13.60 1.66
CA ALA A 154 2.38 13.21 1.73
C ALA A 154 2.10 11.89 0.98
N LEU A 155 2.76 11.68 -0.16
CA LEU A 155 2.67 10.42 -0.90
C LEU A 155 3.36 9.26 -0.15
N GLN A 156 4.53 9.49 0.47
CA GLN A 156 5.23 8.50 1.29
C GLN A 156 4.39 8.06 2.50
N GLN A 157 3.83 9.04 3.21
CA GLN A 157 2.99 8.83 4.39
C GLN A 157 1.58 8.34 4.05
N GLN A 158 1.21 8.39 2.77
CA GLN A 158 -0.11 8.03 2.26
C GLN A 158 -1.25 8.88 2.88
N PHE A 159 -0.93 10.11 3.26
CA PHE A 159 -1.83 10.98 3.99
C PHE A 159 -1.51 12.45 3.72
N THR A 160 -2.56 13.29 3.74
CA THR A 160 -2.43 14.74 3.77
C THR A 160 -3.70 15.34 4.36
N ASP A 161 -3.54 16.33 5.22
CA ASP A 161 -4.60 17.25 5.64
C ASP A 161 -4.51 18.61 4.93
N ASN A 162 -3.38 18.89 4.28
CA ASN A 162 -3.14 20.12 3.54
C ASN A 162 -4.07 20.22 2.30
N PRO A 163 -4.98 21.21 2.25
CA PRO A 163 -5.93 21.35 1.15
C PRO A 163 -5.28 21.59 -0.21
N LYS A 164 -4.12 22.26 -0.24
CA LYS A 164 -3.38 22.51 -1.49
C LYS A 164 -2.86 21.20 -2.07
N ILE A 165 -2.28 20.36 -1.24
CA ILE A 165 -1.74 19.05 -1.63
C ILE A 165 -2.88 18.12 -2.06
N LEU A 166 -3.97 18.09 -1.28
CA LEU A 166 -5.16 17.30 -1.63
C LEU A 166 -5.74 17.72 -2.99
N ASN A 167 -5.82 19.01 -3.28
CA ASN A 167 -6.30 19.52 -4.56
C ASN A 167 -5.38 19.14 -5.73
N ALA A 168 -4.06 19.21 -5.53
CA ALA A 168 -3.09 18.77 -6.54
C ALA A 168 -3.23 17.28 -6.85
N PHE A 169 -3.29 16.42 -5.82
CA PHE A 169 -3.47 14.98 -6.00
C PHE A 169 -4.80 14.63 -6.68
N THR A 170 -5.89 15.31 -6.31
CA THR A 170 -7.18 15.16 -6.99
C THR A 170 -7.07 15.54 -8.46
N THR A 171 -6.40 16.66 -8.77
CA THR A 171 -6.19 17.11 -10.15
C THR A 171 -5.38 16.10 -10.97
N VAL A 172 -4.29 15.57 -10.40
CA VAL A 172 -3.45 14.55 -11.07
C VAL A 172 -4.26 13.27 -11.30
N ALA A 173 -4.97 12.78 -10.29
CA ALA A 173 -5.79 11.57 -10.39
C ALA A 173 -6.89 11.66 -11.48
N GLU A 174 -7.50 12.84 -11.64
CA GLU A 174 -8.61 13.04 -12.57
C GLU A 174 -8.15 13.38 -13.99
N LYS A 175 -7.23 14.35 -14.12
CA LYS A 175 -6.83 14.91 -15.41
C LYS A 175 -5.64 14.21 -16.05
N PHE A 176 -4.87 13.46 -15.26
CA PHE A 176 -3.63 12.81 -15.69
C PHE A 176 -3.63 11.32 -15.33
N ALA A 177 -4.80 10.67 -15.38
CA ALA A 177 -5.02 9.28 -14.99
C ALA A 177 -4.15 8.25 -15.74
N ASP A 178 -3.60 8.64 -16.89
CA ASP A 178 -2.68 7.88 -17.74
C ASP A 178 -1.21 7.94 -17.27
N THR A 179 -0.88 8.83 -16.33
CA THR A 179 0.48 9.05 -15.84
C THR A 179 0.82 8.14 -14.65
N PRO A 180 2.11 7.82 -14.42
CA PRO A 180 2.54 6.95 -13.32
C PRO A 180 2.24 7.50 -11.92
N TYR A 181 2.00 8.80 -11.78
CA TYR A 181 1.72 9.44 -10.50
C TYR A 181 0.25 9.32 -10.07
N ALA A 182 -0.66 9.15 -11.03
CA ALA A 182 -2.09 9.19 -10.78
C ALA A 182 -2.62 8.14 -9.79
N PRO A 183 -2.16 6.86 -9.81
CA PRO A 183 -2.65 5.86 -8.87
C PRO A 183 -2.40 6.26 -7.41
N MET A 184 -1.16 6.63 -7.08
CA MET A 184 -0.78 7.06 -5.72
C MET A 184 -1.54 8.33 -5.32
N CYS A 185 -1.63 9.33 -6.20
CA CYS A 185 -2.39 10.56 -5.95
C CYS A 185 -3.87 10.26 -5.68
N ALA A 186 -4.49 9.38 -6.46
CA ALA A 186 -5.89 8.98 -6.31
C ALA A 186 -6.14 8.27 -4.98
N TYR A 187 -5.25 7.34 -4.62
CA TYR A 187 -5.32 6.62 -3.34
C TYR A 187 -5.19 7.56 -2.14
N VAL A 188 -4.18 8.45 -2.14
CA VAL A 188 -3.97 9.39 -1.04
C VAL A 188 -5.11 10.40 -0.94
N ALA A 189 -5.57 10.96 -2.06
CA ALA A 189 -6.69 11.91 -2.07
C ALA A 189 -8.00 11.27 -1.60
N GLY A 190 -8.29 10.05 -2.05
CA GLY A 190 -9.45 9.28 -1.60
C GLY A 190 -9.38 8.98 -0.10
N SER A 191 -8.24 8.48 0.37
CA SER A 191 -8.01 8.17 1.79
C SER A 191 -8.14 9.41 2.67
N ALA A 192 -7.52 10.53 2.30
CA ALA A 192 -7.64 11.79 3.03
C ALA A 192 -9.10 12.25 3.19
N LYS A 193 -9.92 12.16 2.13
CA LYS A 193 -11.34 12.54 2.20
C LYS A 193 -12.17 11.64 3.11
N THR A 194 -11.83 10.34 3.22
CA THR A 194 -12.54 9.41 4.13
C THR A 194 -12.41 9.77 5.61
N LEU A 195 -11.40 10.54 5.98
CA LEU A 195 -11.18 10.93 7.38
C LEU A 195 -12.11 12.06 7.86
N THR A 196 -12.82 12.71 6.94
CA THR A 196 -13.77 13.78 7.29
C THR A 196 -15.21 13.27 7.14
N GLN A 197 -16.08 13.52 8.12
CA GLN A 197 -17.47 13.06 8.06
C GLN A 197 -18.20 13.54 6.79
N LYS A 198 -17.97 14.79 6.37
CA LYS A 198 -18.54 15.35 5.13
C LYS A 198 -17.95 14.73 3.87
N GLY A 199 -16.69 14.30 3.90
CA GLY A 199 -15.95 13.76 2.75
C GLY A 199 -16.01 12.23 2.62
N GLN A 200 -16.55 11.50 3.61
CA GLN A 200 -16.54 10.02 3.62
C GLN A 200 -17.09 9.39 2.32
N GLN A 201 -18.26 9.82 1.87
CA GLN A 201 -18.87 9.25 0.66
C GLN A 201 -18.08 9.59 -0.61
N GLU A 202 -17.50 10.79 -0.67
CA GLU A 202 -16.65 11.19 -1.77
C GLU A 202 -15.33 10.40 -1.78
N GLY A 203 -14.69 10.25 -0.62
CA GLY A 203 -13.48 9.44 -0.45
C GLY A 203 -13.72 7.97 -0.83
N ILE A 204 -14.82 7.36 -0.39
CA ILE A 204 -15.22 6.02 -0.80
C ILE A 204 -15.40 5.94 -2.33
N LYS A 205 -16.06 6.92 -2.95
CA LYS A 205 -16.23 6.97 -4.41
C LYS A 205 -14.86 7.03 -5.12
N MET A 206 -13.93 7.83 -4.63
CA MET A 206 -12.58 7.93 -5.18
C MET A 206 -11.79 6.64 -5.04
N LEU A 207 -11.83 6.00 -3.87
CA LEU A 207 -11.14 4.72 -3.62
C LEU A 207 -11.74 3.58 -4.46
N ARG A 208 -13.06 3.57 -4.67
CA ARG A 208 -13.72 2.63 -5.61
C ARG A 208 -13.22 2.83 -7.04
N GLU A 209 -13.12 4.07 -7.48
CA GLU A 209 -12.61 4.38 -8.82
C GLU A 209 -11.13 4.01 -8.96
N PHE A 210 -10.33 4.23 -7.91
CA PHE A 210 -8.94 3.78 -7.86
C PHE A 210 -8.85 2.26 -8.04
N ALA A 211 -9.60 1.48 -7.24
CA ALA A 211 -9.62 0.03 -7.33
C ALA A 211 -10.08 -0.48 -8.72
N ARG A 212 -11.00 0.25 -9.37
CA ARG A 212 -11.47 -0.06 -10.72
C ARG A 212 -10.40 0.21 -11.79
N ARG A 213 -9.70 1.35 -11.70
CA ARG A 213 -8.73 1.80 -12.72
C ARG A 213 -7.38 1.10 -12.59
N TRP A 214 -6.93 0.87 -11.37
CA TRP A 214 -5.60 0.34 -11.09
C TRP A 214 -5.66 -0.93 -10.21
N PRO A 215 -6.28 -2.02 -10.72
CA PRO A 215 -6.50 -3.24 -9.94
C PRO A 215 -5.19 -3.96 -9.56
N ASN A 216 -4.08 -3.68 -10.26
CA ASN A 216 -2.77 -4.29 -10.00
C ASN A 216 -1.83 -3.36 -9.22
N HIS A 217 -2.31 -2.20 -8.75
CA HIS A 217 -1.47 -1.30 -7.97
C HIS A 217 -1.17 -1.88 -6.58
N PRO A 218 0.04 -1.72 -6.02
CA PRO A 218 0.40 -2.20 -4.67
C PRO A 218 -0.60 -1.83 -3.57
N PHE A 219 -1.26 -0.67 -3.68
CA PHE A 219 -2.28 -0.20 -2.73
C PHE A 219 -3.71 -0.64 -3.06
N TYR A 220 -3.92 -1.57 -4.00
CA TYR A 220 -5.25 -2.09 -4.31
C TYR A 220 -5.96 -2.61 -3.05
N GLY A 221 -5.35 -3.59 -2.35
CA GLY A 221 -5.91 -4.15 -1.12
C GLY A 221 -6.13 -3.10 -0.03
N ASN A 222 -5.19 -2.16 0.13
CA ASN A 222 -5.32 -1.04 1.06
C ASN A 222 -6.52 -0.13 0.74
N ALA A 223 -6.79 0.15 -0.53
CA ALA A 223 -7.94 0.97 -0.93
C ALA A 223 -9.27 0.29 -0.58
N ILE A 224 -9.37 -1.02 -0.85
CA ILE A 224 -10.52 -1.85 -0.47
C ILE A 224 -10.70 -1.86 1.05
N TYR A 225 -9.61 -2.07 1.79
CA TYR A 225 -9.63 -2.01 3.25
C TYR A 225 -10.07 -0.64 3.77
N ASN A 226 -9.60 0.46 3.18
CA ASN A 226 -10.00 1.81 3.60
C ASN A 226 -11.49 2.06 3.38
N ILE A 227 -12.08 1.54 2.29
CA ILE A 227 -13.53 1.60 2.07
C ILE A 227 -14.27 0.82 3.16
N PHE A 228 -13.85 -0.43 3.39
CA PHE A 228 -14.37 -1.29 4.45
C PHE A 228 -14.34 -0.58 5.82
N TYR A 229 -13.17 -0.07 6.20
CA TYR A 229 -12.93 0.60 7.46
C TYR A 229 -13.80 1.86 7.59
N THR A 230 -13.95 2.64 6.52
CA THR A 230 -14.80 3.84 6.51
C THR A 230 -16.27 3.50 6.76
N TYR A 231 -16.80 2.44 6.14
CA TYR A 231 -18.16 1.98 6.42
C TYR A 231 -18.32 1.46 7.85
N HIS A 232 -17.33 0.76 8.37
CA HIS A 232 -17.33 0.30 9.76
C HIS A 232 -17.40 1.48 10.74
N MET A 233 -16.52 2.46 10.56
CA MET A 233 -16.44 3.65 11.42
C MET A 233 -17.67 4.56 11.33
N SER A 234 -18.40 4.51 10.22
CA SER A 234 -19.67 5.23 10.05
C SER A 234 -20.91 4.45 10.53
N GLY A 235 -20.72 3.24 11.07
CA GLY A 235 -21.79 2.38 11.57
C GLY A 235 -22.60 1.66 10.49
N ASN A 236 -22.22 1.78 9.21
CA ASN A 236 -22.86 1.05 8.12
C ASN A 236 -22.27 -0.36 8.01
N LEU A 237 -22.63 -1.21 8.98
CA LEU A 237 -22.03 -2.53 9.14
C LEU A 237 -22.33 -3.48 7.98
N GLU A 238 -23.50 -3.35 7.33
CA GLU A 238 -23.87 -4.16 6.15
C GLU A 238 -22.90 -3.91 4.99
N ARG A 239 -22.67 -2.63 4.63
CA ARG A 239 -21.69 -2.27 3.59
C ARG A 239 -20.27 -2.62 3.99
N ALA A 240 -19.89 -2.39 5.25
CA ALA A 240 -18.59 -2.81 5.74
C ALA A 240 -18.38 -4.32 5.54
N GLN A 241 -19.40 -5.13 5.85
CA GLN A 241 -19.35 -6.57 5.65
C GLN A 241 -19.20 -6.93 4.16
N GLU A 242 -19.93 -6.30 3.24
CA GLU A 242 -19.72 -6.53 1.80
C GLU A 242 -18.26 -6.30 1.37
N TRP A 243 -17.66 -5.17 1.77
CA TRP A 243 -16.28 -4.82 1.41
C TRP A 243 -15.23 -5.67 2.11
N PHE A 244 -15.48 -6.09 3.35
CA PHE A 244 -14.64 -7.04 4.08
C PHE A 244 -14.53 -8.36 3.31
N TYR A 245 -15.66 -8.96 2.95
CA TYR A 245 -15.66 -10.24 2.23
C TYR A 245 -15.16 -10.09 0.79
N TYR A 246 -15.33 -8.93 0.16
CA TYR A 246 -14.70 -8.65 -1.13
C TYR A 246 -13.17 -8.64 -1.03
N LEU A 247 -12.61 -8.02 0.01
CA LEU A 247 -11.17 -8.06 0.24
C LEU A 247 -10.70 -9.49 0.53
N LEU A 248 -11.47 -10.25 1.32
CA LEU A 248 -11.17 -11.65 1.61
C LEU A 248 -11.13 -12.52 0.36
N ASP A 249 -12.01 -12.29 -0.61
CA ASP A 249 -12.05 -13.05 -1.86
C ASP A 249 -10.91 -12.66 -2.81
N THR A 250 -10.61 -11.36 -2.90
CA THR A 250 -9.64 -10.83 -3.88
C THR A 250 -8.20 -10.77 -3.39
N ASP A 251 -7.98 -10.65 -2.09
CA ASP A 251 -6.68 -10.70 -1.41
C ASP A 251 -6.86 -11.34 -0.01
N PRO A 252 -7.12 -12.66 0.07
CA PRO A 252 -7.31 -13.37 1.34
C PRO A 252 -6.10 -13.27 2.27
N HIS A 253 -4.92 -12.99 1.70
CA HIS A 253 -3.65 -12.87 2.39
C HIS A 253 -3.30 -11.42 2.74
N HIS A 254 -4.22 -10.48 2.52
CA HIS A 254 -4.03 -9.09 2.91
C HIS A 254 -3.74 -9.00 4.40
N ARG A 255 -2.64 -8.33 4.77
CA ARG A 255 -2.15 -8.28 6.16
C ARG A 255 -3.17 -7.82 7.20
N LEU A 256 -4.16 -7.02 6.79
CA LEU A 256 -5.21 -6.50 7.68
C LEU A 256 -6.44 -7.41 7.81
N MET A 257 -6.48 -8.51 7.05
CA MET A 257 -7.56 -9.51 7.07
C MET A 257 -7.23 -10.71 7.96
N ARG A 258 -6.14 -10.69 8.71
CA ARG A 258 -5.74 -11.82 9.55
C ARG A 258 -6.61 -11.94 10.80
N GLU A 259 -6.81 -13.15 11.30
CA GLU A 259 -7.63 -13.43 12.48
C GLU A 259 -7.13 -12.71 13.75
N GLU A 260 -5.83 -12.40 13.84
CA GLU A 260 -5.27 -11.66 14.98
C GLU A 260 -5.62 -10.17 14.94
N ASN A 261 -6.03 -9.64 13.79
CA ASN A 261 -6.59 -8.30 13.70
C ASN A 261 -7.99 -8.31 14.30
N LYS A 262 -8.18 -7.60 15.42
CA LYS A 262 -9.46 -7.52 16.14
C LYS A 262 -10.65 -7.12 15.26
N LEU A 263 -10.42 -6.20 14.31
CA LEU A 263 -11.47 -5.76 13.40
C LEU A 263 -11.83 -6.87 12.41
N ALA A 264 -10.84 -7.61 11.88
CA ALA A 264 -11.12 -8.75 11.02
C ALA A 264 -11.81 -9.89 11.79
N ALA A 265 -11.35 -10.20 13.00
CA ALA A 265 -11.98 -11.17 13.90
C ALA A 265 -13.45 -10.87 14.17
N TYR A 266 -13.80 -9.58 14.34
CA TYR A 266 -15.20 -9.16 14.50
C TYR A 266 -16.08 -9.62 13.32
N TYR A 267 -15.59 -9.49 12.08
CA TYR A 267 -16.35 -9.89 10.88
C TYR A 267 -16.28 -11.39 10.59
N TYR A 268 -15.21 -12.08 11.00
CA TYR A 268 -15.12 -13.54 10.91
C TYR A 268 -16.06 -14.26 11.88
N TYR A 269 -16.07 -13.85 13.15
CA TYR A 269 -16.69 -14.62 14.23
C TYR A 269 -17.93 -13.96 14.85
N GLY A 270 -18.00 -12.62 14.84
CA GLY A 270 -19.06 -11.87 15.53
C GLY A 270 -20.40 -11.80 14.78
N ARG A 271 -20.43 -12.15 13.48
CA ARG A 271 -21.61 -12.09 12.59
C ARG A 271 -21.86 -13.40 11.85
N LEU A 272 -21.45 -14.55 12.41
CA LEU A 272 -21.51 -15.87 11.76
C LEU A 272 -22.91 -16.24 11.24
N GLU A 273 -23.99 -15.90 11.96
CA GLU A 273 -25.37 -16.21 11.54
C GLU A 273 -25.81 -15.43 10.28
N GLU A 274 -25.39 -14.16 10.13
CA GLU A 274 -25.63 -13.35 8.93
C GLU A 274 -24.65 -13.69 7.79
N ALA A 275 -23.43 -14.13 8.13
CA ALA A 275 -22.44 -14.59 7.15
C ALA A 275 -22.82 -15.93 6.53
N ALA A 276 -23.38 -16.86 7.31
CA ALA A 276 -23.83 -18.17 6.86
C ALA A 276 -25.05 -18.11 5.91
N ALA A 277 -25.83 -17.02 5.95
CA ALA A 277 -26.96 -16.79 5.05
C ALA A 277 -26.54 -16.32 3.63
N ARG A 278 -25.24 -16.18 3.35
CA ARG A 278 -24.74 -15.55 2.12
C ARG A 278 -24.56 -16.52 0.96
N ARG A 279 -25.03 -16.05 -0.20
CA ARG A 279 -24.80 -16.66 -1.51
C ARG A 279 -23.51 -16.10 -2.10
N TRP A 280 -22.40 -16.83 -1.96
CA TRP A 280 -21.07 -16.44 -2.44
C TRP A 280 -20.98 -16.15 -3.95
N TRP A 281 -22.01 -16.52 -4.74
CA TRP A 281 -22.09 -16.25 -6.18
C TRP A 281 -22.78 -14.92 -6.55
N LEU A 282 -23.17 -14.08 -5.57
CA LEU A 282 -23.75 -12.75 -5.82
C LEU A 282 -22.70 -11.62 -5.95
N TYR A 283 -21.40 -11.92 -5.80
CA TYR A 283 -20.34 -10.91 -5.87
C TYR A 283 -20.01 -10.53 -7.33
N GLU A 284 -20.90 -9.78 -7.99
CA GLU A 284 -20.42 -8.82 -8.98
C GLU A 284 -19.69 -7.71 -8.20
N LYS A 285 -18.48 -7.33 -8.66
CA LYS A 285 -17.63 -6.27 -8.09
C LYS A 285 -18.47 -5.24 -7.30
N PRO A 286 -18.26 -4.97 -5.99
CA PRO A 286 -19.15 -4.11 -5.18
C PRO A 286 -19.37 -2.70 -5.72
N TRP A 287 -18.55 -2.30 -6.71
CA TRP A 287 -18.69 -1.07 -7.44
C TRP A 287 -19.48 -1.13 -8.75
N ALA A 288 -19.72 -2.32 -9.30
CA ALA A 288 -20.74 -2.57 -10.30
C ALA A 288 -22.09 -2.48 -9.59
N LEU A 289 -22.98 -1.60 -10.08
CA LEU A 289 -24.32 -1.47 -9.54
C LEU A 289 -25.01 -2.84 -9.51
N PRO A 290 -25.91 -3.12 -8.55
CA PRO A 290 -26.74 -4.31 -8.64
C PRO A 290 -27.46 -4.29 -9.98
N ARG A 291 -27.39 -5.40 -10.75
CA ARG A 291 -28.35 -5.63 -11.82
C ARG A 291 -29.72 -5.37 -11.19
N GLN A 292 -30.43 -4.37 -11.68
CA GLN A 292 -31.83 -4.21 -11.36
C GLN A 292 -32.48 -5.53 -11.81
N THR A 293 -32.73 -6.45 -10.87
CA THR A 293 -33.62 -7.57 -11.14
C THR A 293 -34.96 -6.92 -11.50
N PRO A 294 -35.49 -7.14 -12.70
CA PRO A 294 -36.82 -6.65 -13.02
C PRO A 294 -37.77 -7.24 -11.98
N ASN A 295 -38.54 -6.34 -11.37
CA ASN A 295 -39.55 -6.69 -10.39
C ASN A 295 -40.45 -7.77 -11.01
N PRO A 296 -40.59 -8.97 -10.42
CA PRO A 296 -41.60 -9.91 -10.89
C PRO A 296 -42.96 -9.29 -10.57
N GLN A 297 -43.67 -8.89 -11.61
CA GLN A 297 -45.11 -8.58 -11.56
C GLN A 297 -45.90 -9.85 -11.26
#